data_AF-A0A7S4CKV0-F1
#
_entry.id   AF-A0A7S4CKV0-F1
#
_cell.length_a   1.000
_cell.length_b   1.000
_cell.length_c   1.000
_cell.angle_alpha   90.00
_cell.angle_beta   90.00
_cell.angle_gamma   90.00
#
_symmetry.space_group_name_H-M   'P 1'
#
loop_
_entity.id
_entity.type
_entity.pdbx_description
1 polymer ?
#
loop_
_entity_poly.entity_id
_entity_poly.type
_entity_poly.pdbx_seq_one_letter_code
_entity_poly.pdbx_strand_id
1 'polypeptide(L)'
;ALVHSDGRWHSTSDIFCLSLSTAAYHNIDLVILGPTGNASRNEKAGKGAALRAFLSGVPADSIIFFYDAQDTFVLQDTQTAAEAVRYFDLTETVVLSAERNCWAFSGCRSYPEAPTSYRYVNSGALVATNGPHLSAFVESWARCSALEDDQKCLHYFYTNSSAAGRYRTGNFRLVLDHHCRLFQSGWGSQLEGGPGDRRAVARDGAGPWVVNGTLTNPETNTRPAFLHFNGGKQCMKYYHNQLFPGLTWHTAQIQDKEFLVWGKTTRASVLCKPTGRHSGTIDVAAQQLH
;
A
#
# COMPACT_ATOMS: atom_id res chain seq x y z
N ALA A 1 6.85 -0.19 -3.02
CA ALA A 1 6.62 0.63 -1.81
C ALA A 1 7.04 2.07 -2.08
N LEU A 2 6.28 3.09 -1.66
CA LEU A 2 6.70 4.50 -1.76
C LEU A 2 6.96 5.09 -0.38
N VAL A 3 8.14 5.68 -0.18
CA VAL A 3 8.47 6.39 1.06
C VAL A 3 8.16 7.87 0.91
N HIS A 4 7.25 8.36 1.76
CA HIS A 4 6.89 9.76 1.88
C HIS A 4 7.98 10.52 2.63
N SER A 5 8.59 11.49 1.97
CA SER A 5 9.28 12.60 2.62
C SER A 5 9.60 13.68 1.59
N ASP A 6 9.57 14.94 2.04
CA ASP A 6 10.17 16.20 1.56
C ASP A 6 11.61 16.15 0.96
N GLY A 7 12.06 14.99 0.46
CA GLY A 7 13.44 14.73 0.07
C GLY A 7 14.33 14.28 1.24
N ARG A 8 13.83 14.18 2.49
CA ARG A 8 14.61 13.73 3.64
C ARG A 8 14.11 12.39 4.19
N TRP A 9 14.94 11.37 4.03
CA TRP A 9 14.74 10.09 4.69
C TRP A 9 14.87 10.24 6.21
N HIS A 10 13.74 10.22 6.93
CA HIS A 10 13.74 10.08 8.39
C HIS A 10 13.89 8.59 8.75
N SER A 11 15.15 8.13 8.76
CA SER A 11 15.63 6.73 8.99
C SER A 11 15.24 6.07 10.31
N THR A 12 14.29 6.64 11.04
CA THR A 12 14.03 6.29 12.44
C THR A 12 12.56 6.22 12.80
N SER A 13 11.63 6.23 11.83
CA SER A 13 10.24 5.92 12.17
C SER A 13 10.15 4.41 12.40
N ASP A 14 9.93 4.01 13.66
CA ASP A 14 9.72 2.62 14.04
C ASP A 14 8.67 1.96 13.11
N ILE A 15 7.66 2.74 12.70
CA ILE A 15 6.58 2.34 11.80
C ILE A 15 7.10 1.83 10.43
N PHE A 16 7.96 2.60 9.74
CA PHE A 16 8.51 2.15 8.46
C PHE A 16 9.37 0.89 8.63
N CYS A 17 10.16 0.81 9.69
CA CYS A 17 11.00 -0.36 9.96
C CYS A 17 10.18 -1.60 10.33
N LEU A 18 9.04 -1.45 11.01
CA LEU A 18 8.08 -2.55 11.19
C LEU A 18 7.57 -3.04 9.83
N SER A 19 7.12 -2.14 8.96
CA SER A 19 6.66 -2.49 7.60
C SER A 19 7.75 -3.20 6.79
N LEU A 20 8.97 -2.66 6.78
CA LEU A 20 10.11 -3.25 6.09
C LEU A 20 10.47 -4.64 6.63
N SER A 21 10.39 -4.84 7.95
CA SER A 21 10.66 -6.13 8.58
C SER A 21 9.72 -7.24 8.10
N THR A 22 8.44 -6.92 7.85
CA THR A 22 7.46 -7.90 7.36
C THR A 22 7.75 -8.32 5.91
N ALA A 23 8.15 -7.36 5.06
CA ALA A 23 8.59 -7.68 3.70
C ALA A 23 9.86 -8.55 3.69
N ALA A 24 10.82 -8.25 4.56
CA ALA A 24 12.03 -9.06 4.73
C ALA A 24 11.71 -10.49 5.21
N TYR A 25 10.80 -10.61 6.19
CA TYR A 25 10.36 -11.89 6.75
C TYR A 25 9.76 -12.81 5.67
N HIS A 26 8.95 -12.26 4.77
CA HIS A 26 8.37 -12.98 3.64
C HIS A 26 9.29 -13.06 2.40
N ASN A 27 10.55 -12.63 2.52
CA ASN A 27 11.53 -12.60 1.44
C ASN A 27 11.03 -11.89 0.16
N ILE A 28 10.26 -10.81 0.32
CA ILE A 28 9.79 -10.01 -0.81
C ILE A 28 10.95 -9.18 -1.38
N ASP A 29 11.08 -9.20 -2.70
CA ASP A 29 11.98 -8.29 -3.42
C ASP A 29 11.33 -6.91 -3.54
N LEU A 30 11.57 -6.09 -2.52
CA LEU A 30 10.95 -4.79 -2.38
C LEU A 30 11.76 -3.70 -3.08
N VAL A 31 11.08 -2.98 -3.97
CA VAL A 31 11.56 -1.70 -4.52
C VAL A 31 10.90 -0.56 -3.76
N ILE A 32 11.73 0.31 -3.19
CA ILE A 32 11.35 1.52 -2.50
C ILE A 32 11.52 2.70 -3.44
N LEU A 33 10.40 3.29 -3.82
CA LEU A 33 10.31 4.45 -4.69
C LEU A 33 10.47 5.74 -3.87
N GLY A 34 11.02 6.76 -4.52
CA GLY A 34 11.32 8.05 -3.91
C GLY A 34 10.62 9.19 -4.63
N PRO A 35 10.73 10.41 -4.08
CA PRO A 35 10.23 11.60 -4.76
C PRO A 35 10.94 11.76 -6.11
N THR A 36 10.17 12.06 -7.16
CA THR A 36 10.70 12.37 -8.50
C THR A 36 10.64 13.87 -8.78
N GLY A 37 11.76 14.49 -9.16
CA GLY A 37 11.83 15.91 -9.55
C GLY A 37 11.63 16.91 -8.39
N ASN A 38 11.17 18.13 -8.70
CA ASN A 38 10.86 19.19 -7.71
C ASN A 38 9.61 18.90 -6.85
N ALA A 39 9.12 17.66 -6.81
CA ALA A 39 7.95 17.22 -6.04
C ALA A 39 8.16 17.29 -4.50
N SER A 40 9.25 17.87 -4.03
CA SER A 40 9.59 18.07 -2.62
C SER A 40 8.62 18.99 -1.86
N ARG A 41 7.61 19.58 -2.51
CA ARG A 41 6.67 20.52 -1.86
C ARG A 41 5.23 20.01 -1.68
N ASN A 42 4.82 18.93 -2.36
CA ASN A 42 3.49 18.33 -2.18
C ASN A 42 3.62 16.82 -1.92
N GLU A 43 3.71 16.47 -0.63
CA GLU A 43 4.01 15.14 -0.07
C GLU A 43 3.09 13.99 -0.53
N LYS A 44 1.91 14.33 -1.09
CA LYS A 44 0.88 13.38 -1.57
C LYS A 44 0.85 13.22 -3.09
N ALA A 45 1.48 14.12 -3.83
CA ALA A 45 1.42 14.18 -5.29
C ALA A 45 2.33 13.15 -5.99
N GLY A 46 3.21 12.47 -5.24
CA GLY A 46 4.33 11.72 -5.81
C GLY A 46 4.04 10.28 -6.22
N LYS A 47 2.95 9.64 -5.76
CA LYS A 47 2.76 8.18 -5.93
C LYS A 47 2.67 7.77 -7.39
N GLY A 48 1.76 8.38 -8.14
CA GLY A 48 1.59 8.10 -9.57
C GLY A 48 2.85 8.40 -10.38
N ALA A 49 3.52 9.53 -10.09
CA ALA A 49 4.72 9.95 -10.80
C ALA A 49 5.91 9.00 -10.55
N ALA A 50 6.11 8.59 -9.30
CA ALA A 50 7.16 7.65 -8.92
C ALA A 50 6.92 6.25 -9.49
N LEU A 51 5.67 5.77 -9.44
CA LEU A 51 5.30 4.49 -10.05
C LEU A 51 5.49 4.55 -11.57
N ARG A 52 5.05 5.63 -12.24
CA ARG A 52 5.28 5.83 -13.67
C ARG A 52 6.77 5.76 -14.05
N ALA A 53 7.63 6.42 -13.28
CA ALA A 53 9.08 6.40 -13.51
C ALA A 53 9.68 4.99 -13.34
N PHE A 54 9.17 4.21 -12.38
CA PHE A 54 9.60 2.83 -12.15
C PHE A 54 9.23 1.89 -13.29
N LEU A 55 7.99 1.99 -13.80
CA LEU A 55 7.46 1.03 -14.78
C LEU A 55 8.21 0.99 -16.12
N SER A 56 8.94 2.05 -16.49
CA SER A 56 9.71 2.10 -17.74
C SER A 56 10.83 1.06 -17.81
N GLY A 57 11.36 0.62 -16.65
CA GLY A 57 12.41 -0.38 -16.55
C GLY A 57 11.91 -1.79 -16.23
N VAL A 58 10.59 -1.98 -16.09
CA VAL A 58 9.99 -3.26 -15.69
C VAL A 58 9.49 -4.00 -16.93
N PRO A 59 9.72 -5.33 -17.06
CA PRO A 59 9.22 -6.09 -18.19
C PRO A 59 7.71 -5.95 -18.37
N ALA A 60 7.25 -5.92 -19.62
CA ALA A 60 5.84 -6.05 -19.94
C ALA A 60 5.26 -7.33 -19.33
N ASP A 61 3.97 -7.32 -19.02
CA ASP A 61 3.20 -8.44 -18.44
C ASP A 61 3.60 -8.84 -17.00
N SER A 62 4.58 -8.17 -16.38
CA SER A 62 4.91 -8.35 -14.97
C SER A 62 3.72 -7.96 -14.08
N ILE A 63 3.39 -8.74 -13.05
CA ILE A 63 2.40 -8.35 -12.05
C ILE A 63 3.05 -7.36 -11.07
N ILE A 64 2.48 -6.17 -10.97
CA ILE A 64 2.98 -5.07 -10.15
C ILE A 64 2.10 -4.93 -8.92
N PHE A 65 2.66 -5.20 -7.74
CA PHE A 65 2.07 -4.79 -6.48
C PHE A 65 2.65 -3.44 -6.05
N PHE A 66 1.79 -2.45 -5.90
CA PHE A 66 2.15 -1.16 -5.33
C PHE A 66 1.41 -0.97 -4.01
N TYR A 67 2.11 -0.49 -3.00
CA TYR A 67 1.53 -0.19 -1.69
C TYR A 67 2.33 0.88 -0.93
N ASP A 68 1.71 1.51 0.06
CA ASP A 68 2.30 2.52 0.93
C ASP A 68 3.39 1.92 1.81
N ALA A 69 4.58 2.54 1.86
CA ALA A 69 5.74 1.92 2.50
C ALA A 69 5.73 2.00 4.03
N GLN A 70 5.13 3.04 4.60
CA GLN A 70 5.31 3.36 6.01
C GLN A 70 4.40 2.50 6.88
N ASP A 71 3.14 2.37 6.52
CA ASP A 71 2.04 1.85 7.32
C ASP A 71 1.39 0.61 6.71
N THR A 72 2.15 -0.20 5.99
CA THR A 72 1.66 -1.46 5.40
C THR A 72 2.52 -2.64 5.81
N PHE A 73 1.89 -3.68 6.35
CA PHE A 73 2.51 -4.99 6.52
C PHE A 73 2.29 -5.87 5.31
N VAL A 74 3.34 -6.61 4.96
CA VAL A 74 3.25 -7.78 4.09
C VAL A 74 2.94 -8.99 4.98
N LEU A 75 1.89 -9.74 4.67
CA LEU A 75 1.40 -10.86 5.48
C LEU A 75 1.62 -12.22 4.82
N GLN A 76 2.01 -12.21 3.55
CA GLN A 76 2.15 -13.41 2.72
C GLN A 76 3.35 -13.26 1.80
N ASP A 77 3.94 -14.40 1.42
CA ASP A 77 4.97 -14.43 0.38
C ASP A 77 4.42 -14.09 -1.02
N THR A 78 5.34 -13.86 -1.96
CA THR A 78 5.01 -13.52 -3.35
C THR A 78 4.13 -14.57 -4.02
N GLN A 79 4.34 -15.86 -3.73
CA GLN A 79 3.59 -16.94 -4.37
C GLN A 79 2.12 -16.91 -3.91
N THR A 80 1.89 -16.83 -2.61
CA THR A 80 0.54 -16.78 -2.04
C THR A 80 -0.19 -15.50 -2.48
N ALA A 81 0.50 -14.36 -2.51
CA ALA A 81 -0.06 -13.12 -3.04
C ALA A 81 -0.43 -13.25 -4.54
N ALA A 82 0.40 -13.92 -5.35
CA ALA A 82 0.11 -14.18 -6.76
C ALA A 82 -1.08 -15.14 -6.97
N GLU A 83 -1.29 -16.09 -6.06
CA GLU A 83 -2.48 -16.95 -6.08
C GLU A 83 -3.76 -16.14 -5.80
N ALA A 84 -3.72 -15.21 -4.84
CA ALA A 84 -4.84 -14.33 -4.54
C ALA A 84 -5.16 -13.36 -5.70
N VAL A 85 -4.19 -13.03 -6.55
CA VAL A 85 -4.43 -12.24 -7.77
C VAL A 85 -5.32 -12.97 -8.77
N ARG A 86 -5.34 -14.31 -8.79
CA ARG A 86 -6.14 -15.10 -9.75
C ARG A 86 -7.66 -14.93 -9.57
N TYR A 87 -8.11 -14.34 -8.46
CA TYR A 87 -9.50 -13.95 -8.26
C TYR A 87 -9.91 -12.72 -9.07
N PHE A 88 -8.95 -12.04 -9.70
CA PHE A 88 -9.17 -10.85 -10.50
C PHE A 88 -8.78 -11.11 -11.96
N ASP A 89 -9.61 -10.63 -12.87
CA ASP A 89 -9.25 -10.53 -14.28
C ASP A 89 -8.40 -9.26 -14.46
N LEU A 90 -7.08 -9.45 -14.58
CA LEU A 90 -6.13 -8.35 -14.75
C LEU A 90 -6.08 -7.81 -16.19
N THR A 91 -6.86 -8.36 -17.13
CA THR A 91 -6.90 -7.85 -18.51
C THR A 91 -7.34 -6.39 -18.50
N GLU A 92 -6.41 -5.50 -18.88
CA GLU A 92 -6.62 -4.04 -18.88
C GLU A 92 -7.14 -3.47 -17.54
N THR A 93 -6.85 -4.14 -16.43
CA THR A 93 -7.49 -3.86 -15.14
C THR A 93 -6.47 -3.48 -14.07
N VAL A 94 -6.78 -2.41 -13.34
CA VAL A 94 -6.10 -2.03 -12.10
C VAL A 94 -7.03 -2.34 -10.95
N VAL A 95 -6.62 -3.27 -10.09
CA VAL A 95 -7.32 -3.61 -8.86
C VAL A 95 -6.79 -2.73 -7.75
N LEU A 96 -7.68 -1.97 -7.12
CA LEU A 96 -7.36 -1.05 -6.03
C LEU A 96 -7.82 -1.64 -4.70
N SER A 97 -7.12 -1.29 -3.63
CA SER A 97 -7.60 -1.56 -2.27
C SER A 97 -8.96 -0.91 -2.03
N ALA A 98 -9.83 -1.62 -1.31
CA ALA A 98 -11.11 -1.11 -0.86
C ALA A 98 -11.06 -0.75 0.62
N GLU A 99 -11.82 0.28 1.04
CA GLU A 99 -11.97 0.71 2.42
C GLU A 99 -13.43 1.03 2.78
N ARG A 100 -13.68 1.16 4.08
CA ARG A 100 -15.01 1.45 4.65
C ARG A 100 -15.35 2.93 4.69
N ASN A 101 -14.36 3.80 4.49
CA ASN A 101 -14.52 5.23 4.63
C ASN A 101 -14.40 5.94 3.28
N CYS A 102 -15.23 6.95 3.09
CA CYS A 102 -15.21 7.75 1.89
C CYS A 102 -14.53 9.07 2.21
N TRP A 103 -13.24 9.15 1.93
CA TRP A 103 -12.39 10.29 2.27
C TRP A 103 -11.31 10.47 1.21
N ALA A 104 -10.92 11.67 0.78
CA ALA A 104 -11.46 12.98 1.11
C ALA A 104 -12.55 13.41 0.12
N PHE A 105 -13.44 12.49 -0.28
CA PHE A 105 -14.40 12.70 -1.37
C PHE A 105 -15.82 12.94 -0.85
N SER A 106 -16.52 13.95 -1.36
CA SER A 106 -17.91 14.26 -0.95
C SER A 106 -18.96 13.48 -1.75
N GLY A 107 -18.61 12.93 -2.92
CA GLY A 107 -19.51 12.20 -3.81
C GLY A 107 -19.75 10.74 -3.42
N CYS A 108 -19.67 10.39 -2.13
CA CYS A 108 -19.78 9.01 -1.64
C CYS A 108 -21.04 8.29 -2.09
N ARG A 109 -22.15 9.04 -2.26
CA ARG A 109 -23.43 8.51 -2.72
C ARG A 109 -23.40 7.99 -4.15
N SER A 110 -22.41 8.38 -4.95
CA SER A 110 -22.22 7.95 -6.34
C SER A 110 -21.52 6.60 -6.46
N TYR A 111 -21.02 6.03 -5.36
CA TYR A 111 -20.46 4.68 -5.37
C TYR A 111 -21.58 3.67 -5.61
N PRO A 112 -21.35 2.62 -6.43
CA PRO A 112 -22.28 1.51 -6.50
C PRO A 112 -22.39 0.83 -5.12
N GLU A 113 -23.47 0.06 -4.93
CA GLU A 113 -23.53 -0.87 -3.80
C GLU A 113 -22.41 -1.90 -3.90
N ALA A 114 -21.86 -2.26 -2.73
CA ALA A 114 -20.75 -3.20 -2.62
C ALA A 114 -21.23 -4.49 -1.92
N PRO A 115 -20.61 -5.65 -2.22
CA PRO A 115 -20.97 -6.93 -1.58
C PRO A 115 -20.52 -7.00 -0.11
N THR A 116 -19.76 -6.02 0.37
CA THR A 116 -19.21 -5.91 1.73
C THR A 116 -19.23 -4.43 2.15
N SER A 117 -18.89 -4.16 3.41
CA SER A 117 -18.73 -2.81 3.93
C SER A 117 -17.52 -2.06 3.35
N TYR A 118 -16.58 -2.76 2.69
CA TYR A 118 -15.43 -2.19 2.00
C TYR A 118 -15.85 -1.65 0.64
N ARG A 119 -16.55 -0.51 0.64
CA ARG A 119 -17.21 0.05 -0.54
C ARG A 119 -16.35 1.02 -1.34
N TYR A 120 -15.46 1.75 -0.68
CA TYR A 120 -14.79 2.92 -1.25
C TYR A 120 -13.35 2.60 -1.66
N VAL A 121 -12.78 3.37 -2.58
CA VAL A 121 -11.38 3.19 -2.98
C VAL A 121 -10.42 3.69 -1.90
N ASN A 122 -9.31 2.98 -1.71
CA ASN A 122 -8.15 3.40 -0.93
C ASN A 122 -6.93 3.50 -1.85
N SER A 123 -6.18 4.60 -1.81
CA SER A 123 -5.00 4.77 -2.68
C SER A 123 -3.74 4.09 -2.20
N GLY A 124 -3.77 3.49 -1.01
CA GLY A 124 -2.60 2.93 -0.36
C GLY A 124 -2.14 1.59 -0.90
N ALA A 125 -2.92 0.91 -1.75
CA ALA A 125 -2.45 -0.27 -2.45
C ALA A 125 -3.20 -0.56 -3.75
N LEU A 126 -2.50 -1.16 -4.71
CA LEU A 126 -3.05 -1.64 -5.98
C LEU A 126 -2.26 -2.83 -6.53
N VAL A 127 -2.89 -3.57 -7.45
CA VAL A 127 -2.23 -4.57 -8.31
C VAL A 127 -2.70 -4.44 -9.76
N ALA A 128 -1.78 -4.61 -10.69
CA ALA A 128 -2.07 -4.68 -12.13
C ALA A 128 -0.94 -5.38 -12.87
N THR A 129 -1.20 -5.86 -14.08
CA THR A 129 -0.14 -6.25 -15.02
C THR A 129 0.53 -5.01 -15.62
N ASN A 130 1.85 -5.03 -15.79
CA ASN A 130 2.56 -3.96 -16.46
C ASN A 130 2.21 -3.95 -17.95
N GLY A 131 1.75 -2.81 -18.44
CA GLY A 131 1.31 -2.66 -19.82
C GLY A 131 0.60 -1.33 -20.05
N PRO A 132 0.04 -1.12 -21.25
CA PRO A 132 -0.52 0.18 -21.65
C PRO A 132 -1.63 0.70 -20.72
N HIS A 133 -2.46 -0.17 -20.16
CA HIS A 133 -3.53 0.19 -19.22
C HIS A 133 -2.98 0.73 -17.91
N LEU A 134 -1.97 0.06 -17.31
CA LEU A 134 -1.32 0.54 -16.10
C LEU A 134 -0.58 1.85 -16.37
N SER A 135 0.13 1.97 -17.49
CA SER A 135 0.78 3.22 -17.90
C SER A 135 -0.22 4.38 -18.04
N ALA A 136 -1.37 4.14 -18.68
CA ALA A 136 -2.43 5.13 -18.80
C ALA A 136 -3.01 5.51 -17.43
N PHE A 137 -3.23 4.54 -16.56
CA PHE A 137 -3.70 4.78 -15.19
C PHE A 137 -2.72 5.65 -14.40
N VAL A 138 -1.43 5.30 -14.34
CA VAL A 138 -0.46 6.05 -13.54
C VAL A 138 -0.18 7.43 -14.11
N GLU A 139 -0.29 7.61 -15.43
CA GLU A 139 -0.22 8.93 -16.06
C GLU A 139 -1.39 9.82 -15.62
N SER A 140 -2.62 9.30 -15.70
CA SER A 140 -3.81 10.02 -15.22
C SER A 140 -3.73 10.32 -13.72
N TRP A 141 -3.30 9.34 -12.93
CA TRP A 141 -3.16 9.50 -11.49
C TRP A 141 -2.11 10.54 -11.13
N ALA A 142 -0.91 10.49 -11.74
CA ALA A 142 0.15 11.47 -11.52
C ALA A 142 -0.29 12.90 -11.86
N ARG A 143 -1.00 13.09 -12.99
CA ARG A 143 -1.50 14.41 -13.38
C ARG A 143 -2.53 14.96 -12.39
N CYS A 144 -3.45 14.11 -11.93
CA CYS A 144 -4.46 14.54 -10.98
C CYS A 144 -3.85 14.80 -9.59
N SER A 145 -3.01 13.90 -9.08
CA SER A 145 -2.41 14.02 -7.75
C SER A 145 -1.43 15.18 -7.64
N ALA A 146 -0.94 15.72 -8.76
CA ALA A 146 -0.18 16.97 -8.78
C ALA A 146 -0.99 18.18 -8.28
N LEU A 147 -2.32 18.13 -8.39
CA LEU A 147 -3.23 19.22 -8.06
C LEU A 147 -4.16 18.92 -6.88
N GLU A 148 -4.38 17.64 -6.59
CA GLU A 148 -5.37 17.15 -5.64
C GLU A 148 -4.79 16.05 -4.75
N ASP A 149 -5.52 15.67 -3.69
CA ASP A 149 -5.18 14.49 -2.89
C ASP A 149 -5.22 13.21 -3.74
N ASP A 150 -4.23 12.33 -3.60
CA ASP A 150 -4.06 11.13 -4.43
C ASP A 150 -5.25 10.18 -4.31
N GLN A 151 -5.85 10.07 -3.11
CA GLN A 151 -7.05 9.27 -2.88
C GLN A 151 -8.29 9.93 -3.50
N LYS A 152 -8.42 11.26 -3.39
CA LYS A 152 -9.51 12.02 -4.03
C LYS A 152 -9.51 11.82 -5.55
N CYS A 153 -8.34 11.77 -6.19
CA CYS A 153 -8.22 11.44 -7.62
C CYS A 153 -8.78 10.06 -7.97
N LEU A 154 -8.45 9.03 -7.18
CA LEU A 154 -8.97 7.69 -7.42
C LEU A 154 -10.49 7.63 -7.23
N HIS A 155 -11.04 8.38 -6.28
CA HIS A 155 -12.49 8.49 -6.15
C HIS A 155 -13.13 9.01 -7.44
N TYR A 156 -12.61 10.10 -8.01
CA TYR A 156 -13.12 10.64 -9.28
C TYR A 156 -13.02 9.62 -10.42
N PHE A 157 -11.89 8.92 -10.56
CA PHE A 157 -11.74 7.92 -11.61
C PHE A 157 -12.72 6.76 -11.45
N TYR A 158 -12.91 6.27 -10.23
CA TYR A 158 -13.79 5.15 -9.96
C TYR A 158 -15.27 5.51 -10.15
N THR A 159 -15.73 6.66 -9.63
CA THR A 159 -17.14 7.04 -9.75
C THR A 159 -17.53 7.52 -11.14
N ASN A 160 -16.60 8.15 -11.87
CA ASN A 160 -16.89 8.56 -13.25
C ASN A 160 -16.93 7.36 -14.19
N SER A 161 -16.14 6.31 -13.92
CA SER A 161 -16.23 5.06 -14.68
C SER A 161 -17.49 4.25 -14.33
N SER A 162 -17.91 4.20 -13.06
CA SER A 162 -19.15 3.49 -12.68
C SER A 162 -20.40 4.12 -13.31
N ALA A 163 -20.48 5.46 -13.39
CA ALA A 163 -21.64 6.17 -13.94
C ALA A 163 -21.91 5.89 -15.43
N ALA A 164 -20.90 5.45 -16.20
CA ALA A 164 -21.04 5.16 -17.62
C ALA A 164 -21.47 3.70 -17.92
N GLY A 165 -21.72 2.87 -16.91
CA GLY A 165 -21.93 1.41 -17.08
C GLY A 165 -20.72 0.69 -17.72
N ARG A 166 -19.61 1.41 -17.84
CA ARG A 166 -18.33 0.98 -18.39
C ARG A 166 -17.34 1.38 -17.33
N TYR A 167 -16.91 0.44 -16.48
CA TYR A 167 -15.87 0.64 -15.45
C TYR A 167 -14.50 1.03 -16.05
N ARG A 168 -14.46 1.74 -17.18
CA ARG A 168 -13.31 2.20 -17.93
C ARG A 168 -13.19 3.70 -17.85
N THR A 169 -12.03 4.18 -17.41
CA THR A 169 -11.64 5.58 -17.56
C THR A 169 -10.63 5.62 -18.71
N GLY A 170 -11.12 5.81 -19.94
CA GLY A 170 -10.26 5.68 -21.13
C GLY A 170 -9.78 4.23 -21.33
N ASN A 171 -8.45 4.02 -21.30
CA ASN A 171 -7.78 2.77 -21.68
C ASN A 171 -7.54 1.79 -20.51
N PHE A 172 -8.15 1.99 -19.35
CA PHE A 172 -7.99 1.09 -18.20
C PHE A 172 -9.32 0.90 -17.47
N ARG A 173 -9.51 -0.31 -16.91
CA ARG A 173 -10.60 -0.66 -16.01
C ARG A 173 -10.18 -0.56 -14.55
N LEU A 174 -11.03 -0.01 -13.70
CA LEU A 174 -10.80 0.00 -12.25
C LEU A 174 -11.74 -0.99 -11.55
N VAL A 175 -11.18 -1.82 -10.67
CA VAL A 175 -11.92 -2.76 -9.81
C VAL A 175 -11.46 -2.55 -8.38
N LEU A 176 -12.36 -2.67 -7.41
CA LEU A 176 -12.01 -2.63 -5.99
C LEU A 176 -11.97 -4.05 -5.42
N ASP A 177 -10.99 -4.32 -4.55
CA ASP A 177 -10.92 -5.55 -3.75
C ASP A 177 -11.93 -5.51 -2.58
N HIS A 178 -13.22 -5.52 -2.91
CA HIS A 178 -14.30 -5.45 -1.92
C HIS A 178 -14.26 -6.59 -0.88
N HIS A 179 -13.70 -7.75 -1.23
CA HIS A 179 -13.62 -8.89 -0.32
C HIS A 179 -12.32 -8.92 0.49
N CYS A 180 -11.44 -7.92 0.38
CA CYS A 180 -10.15 -7.88 1.05
C CYS A 180 -9.32 -9.16 0.82
N ARG A 181 -9.28 -9.66 -0.43
CA ARG A 181 -8.51 -10.86 -0.80
C ARG A 181 -7.01 -10.59 -0.86
N LEU A 182 -6.64 -9.39 -1.31
CA LEU A 182 -5.27 -8.93 -1.43
C LEU A 182 -4.97 -7.87 -0.38
N PHE A 183 -5.87 -6.90 -0.23
CA PHE A 183 -5.61 -5.69 0.53
C PHE A 183 -6.62 -5.54 1.67
N GLN A 184 -6.10 -5.30 2.87
CA GLN A 184 -6.90 -4.97 4.04
C GLN A 184 -6.60 -3.54 4.49
N SER A 185 -7.57 -2.64 4.36
CA SER A 185 -7.51 -1.32 4.98
C SER A 185 -7.93 -1.39 6.45
N GLY A 186 -7.22 -0.71 7.35
CA GLY A 186 -7.52 -0.66 8.78
C GLY A 186 -8.62 0.31 9.18
N TRP A 187 -8.86 1.38 8.41
CA TRP A 187 -9.83 2.42 8.81
C TRP A 187 -11.24 1.86 8.99
N GLY A 188 -11.89 2.22 10.10
CA GLY A 188 -13.25 1.80 10.40
C GLY A 188 -13.37 0.31 10.75
N SER A 189 -12.28 -0.30 11.22
CA SER A 189 -12.21 -1.65 11.78
C SER A 189 -11.49 -1.66 13.14
N GLN A 190 -11.50 -2.78 13.88
CA GLN A 190 -10.73 -2.90 15.13
C GLN A 190 -9.21 -2.84 14.92
N LEU A 191 -8.75 -2.85 13.67
CA LEU A 191 -7.34 -2.63 13.33
C LEU A 191 -6.90 -1.18 13.62
N GLU A 192 -7.84 -0.22 13.68
CA GLU A 192 -7.57 1.21 13.94
C GLU A 192 -7.52 1.56 15.44
N GLY A 193 -8.50 1.06 16.22
CA GLY A 193 -8.64 1.38 17.63
C GLY A 193 -7.91 0.42 18.58
N GLY A 194 -7.44 -0.71 18.06
CA GLY A 194 -6.87 -1.79 18.86
C GLY A 194 -7.93 -2.64 19.57
N PRO A 195 -7.51 -3.62 20.38
CA PRO A 195 -8.42 -4.52 21.07
C PRO A 195 -9.37 -3.75 21.98
N GLY A 196 -10.68 -3.86 21.74
CA GLY A 196 -11.72 -3.27 22.59
C GLY A 196 -12.34 -1.97 22.07
N ASP A 197 -11.95 -1.45 20.89
CA ASP A 197 -12.72 -0.37 20.26
C ASP A 197 -14.07 -0.88 19.73
N ARG A 198 -15.10 -0.69 20.56
CA ARG A 198 -16.46 -1.15 20.29
C ARG A 198 -17.13 -0.46 19.10
N ARG A 199 -16.59 0.67 18.61
CA ARG A 199 -17.16 1.39 17.44
C ARG A 199 -17.02 0.60 16.14
N ALA A 200 -16.01 -0.26 16.05
CA ALA A 200 -15.74 -1.06 14.86
C ALA A 200 -16.34 -2.49 14.88
N VAL A 201 -16.65 -3.03 16.07
CA VAL A 201 -17.11 -4.41 16.26
C VAL A 201 -18.34 -4.75 15.40
N ALA A 202 -19.28 -3.81 15.27
CA ALA A 202 -20.51 -4.05 14.50
C ALA A 202 -20.26 -4.24 12.99
N ARG A 203 -19.15 -3.73 12.46
CA ARG A 203 -18.82 -3.81 11.03
C ARG A 203 -17.88 -4.97 10.70
N ASP A 204 -17.05 -5.37 11.65
CA ASP A 204 -16.04 -6.44 11.49
C ASP A 204 -16.63 -7.84 11.34
N GLY A 205 -17.89 -8.06 11.74
CA GLY A 205 -18.45 -9.40 11.87
C GLY A 205 -18.02 -10.08 13.18
N ALA A 206 -18.44 -11.32 13.37
CA ALA A 206 -18.15 -12.08 14.58
C ALA A 206 -16.83 -12.85 14.43
N GLY A 207 -15.75 -12.35 15.02
CA GLY A 207 -14.49 -13.10 15.10
C GLY A 207 -13.26 -12.25 15.44
N PRO A 208 -12.18 -12.88 15.92
CA PRO A 208 -10.90 -12.21 16.11
C PRO A 208 -10.20 -11.95 14.77
N TRP A 209 -9.52 -10.81 14.66
CA TRP A 209 -8.72 -10.44 13.47
C TRP A 209 -7.46 -11.29 13.31
N VAL A 210 -6.86 -11.77 14.41
CA VAL A 210 -5.65 -12.59 14.39
C VAL A 210 -5.92 -13.91 15.09
N VAL A 211 -5.68 -15.02 14.40
CA VAL A 211 -5.76 -16.38 14.94
C VAL A 211 -4.46 -17.10 14.60
N ASN A 212 -3.73 -17.56 15.62
CA ASN A 212 -2.47 -18.30 15.46
C ASN A 212 -1.47 -17.62 14.50
N GLY A 213 -1.23 -16.31 14.69
CA GLY A 213 -0.31 -15.53 13.85
C GLY A 213 -0.82 -15.21 12.44
N THR A 214 -2.05 -15.58 12.11
CA THR A 214 -2.65 -15.30 10.80
C THR A 214 -3.72 -14.22 10.91
N LEU A 215 -3.62 -13.17 10.09
CA LEU A 215 -4.69 -12.19 9.94
C LEU A 215 -5.83 -12.79 9.09
N THR A 216 -7.05 -12.74 9.59
CA THR A 216 -8.27 -13.09 8.84
C THR A 216 -9.29 -11.97 9.01
N ASN A 217 -9.86 -11.49 7.90
CA ASN A 217 -10.96 -10.53 7.94
C ASN A 217 -12.24 -11.26 8.37
N PRO A 218 -12.85 -10.92 9.52
CA PRO A 218 -14.02 -11.65 10.02
C PRO A 218 -15.32 -11.38 9.25
N GLU A 219 -15.38 -10.32 8.44
CA GLU A 219 -16.54 -10.00 7.61
C GLU A 219 -16.50 -10.80 6.31
N THR A 220 -15.34 -10.88 5.67
CA THR A 220 -15.18 -11.47 4.33
C THR A 220 -14.61 -12.89 4.36
N ASN A 221 -14.13 -13.34 5.53
CA ASN A 221 -13.45 -14.60 5.76
C ASN A 221 -12.24 -14.81 4.81
N THR A 222 -11.51 -13.73 4.51
CA THR A 222 -10.31 -13.75 3.66
C THR A 222 -9.03 -13.54 4.46
N ARG A 223 -7.91 -13.95 3.86
CA ARG A 223 -6.55 -13.75 4.38
C ARG A 223 -5.80 -12.84 3.41
N PRO A 224 -5.76 -11.52 3.65
CA PRO A 224 -5.14 -10.56 2.75
C PRO A 224 -3.62 -10.75 2.71
N ALA A 225 -3.01 -10.42 1.58
CA ALA A 225 -1.56 -10.40 1.42
C ALA A 225 -0.92 -9.14 2.04
N PHE A 226 -1.67 -8.04 2.12
CA PHE A 226 -1.20 -6.77 2.66
C PHE A 226 -2.20 -6.17 3.66
N LEU A 227 -1.70 -5.66 4.77
CA LEU A 227 -2.47 -4.95 5.79
C LEU A 227 -2.00 -3.50 5.86
N HIS A 228 -2.86 -2.58 5.43
CA HIS A 228 -2.61 -1.14 5.43
C HIS A 228 -3.29 -0.47 6.63
N PHE A 229 -2.51 0.14 7.51
CA PHE A 229 -2.98 0.86 8.71
C PHE A 229 -3.36 2.31 8.40
N ASN A 230 -4.19 2.53 7.36
CA ASN A 230 -4.73 3.85 7.05
C ASN A 230 -5.57 4.37 8.25
N GLY A 231 -4.96 5.23 9.08
CA GLY A 231 -5.52 5.78 10.33
C GLY A 231 -5.09 5.09 11.63
N GLY A 232 -4.73 3.81 11.58
CA GLY A 232 -4.45 2.96 12.74
C GLY A 232 -2.97 2.81 13.12
N LYS A 233 -2.11 3.76 12.78
CA LYS A 233 -0.64 3.60 12.86
C LYS A 233 -0.13 3.23 14.26
N GLN A 234 -0.80 3.73 15.30
CA GLN A 234 -0.52 3.40 16.70
C GLN A 234 -0.67 1.91 17.03
N CYS A 235 -1.50 1.18 16.28
CA CYS A 235 -1.76 -0.24 16.51
C CYS A 235 -0.75 -1.15 15.81
N MET A 236 0.11 -0.61 14.93
CA MET A 236 1.07 -1.40 14.16
C MET A 236 1.96 -2.27 15.04
N LYS A 237 2.51 -1.72 16.14
CA LYS A 237 3.36 -2.50 17.05
C LYS A 237 2.61 -3.63 17.73
N TYR A 238 1.34 -3.42 18.09
CA TYR A 238 0.50 -4.47 18.68
C TYR A 238 0.29 -5.62 17.68
N TYR A 239 -0.16 -5.30 16.45
CA TYR A 239 -0.43 -6.32 15.45
C TYR A 239 0.83 -6.97 14.91
N HIS A 240 1.96 -6.25 14.84
CA HIS A 240 3.26 -6.81 14.48
C HIS A 240 3.66 -7.93 15.44
N ASN A 241 3.58 -7.70 16.75
CA ASN A 241 3.89 -8.72 17.75
C ASN A 241 2.96 -9.93 17.70
N GLN A 242 1.70 -9.75 17.31
CA GLN A 242 0.72 -10.84 17.18
C GLN A 242 0.94 -11.68 15.92
N LEU A 243 1.26 -11.02 14.80
CA LEU A 243 1.42 -11.66 13.49
C LEU A 243 2.83 -12.24 13.31
N PHE A 244 3.83 -11.63 13.93
CA PHE A 244 5.24 -11.97 13.80
C PHE A 244 5.91 -12.09 15.18
N PRO A 245 5.47 -13.03 16.03
CA PRO A 245 5.98 -13.16 17.38
C PRO A 245 7.49 -13.42 17.37
N GLY A 246 8.24 -12.57 18.09
CA GLY A 246 9.71 -12.65 18.17
C GLY A 246 10.45 -12.05 16.98
N LEU A 247 9.75 -11.61 15.92
CA LEU A 247 10.35 -10.85 14.85
C LEU A 247 10.73 -9.47 15.39
N THR A 248 11.99 -9.11 15.28
CA THR A 248 12.45 -7.76 15.59
C THR A 248 13.29 -7.26 14.43
N TRP A 249 13.44 -5.95 14.32
CA TRP A 249 14.36 -5.40 13.34
C TRP A 249 15.83 -5.86 13.55
N HIS A 250 16.17 -6.34 14.75
CA HIS A 250 17.49 -6.88 15.06
C HIS A 250 17.70 -8.33 14.64
N THR A 251 16.68 -8.99 14.09
CA THR A 251 16.82 -10.36 13.58
C THR A 251 17.81 -10.36 12.42
N ALA A 252 18.85 -11.19 12.48
CA ALA A 252 19.94 -11.20 11.50
C ALA A 252 19.46 -11.33 10.04
N GLN A 253 18.46 -12.20 9.79
CA GLN A 253 17.81 -12.35 8.49
C GLN A 253 17.26 -11.03 7.94
N ILE A 254 16.75 -10.15 8.80
CA ILE A 254 16.24 -8.85 8.37
C ILE A 254 17.38 -7.89 8.09
N GLN A 255 18.39 -7.83 8.97
CA GLN A 255 19.48 -6.86 8.89
C GLN A 255 20.33 -6.97 7.61
N ASP A 256 20.45 -8.19 7.08
CA ASP A 256 21.23 -8.48 5.88
C ASP A 256 20.39 -8.42 4.59
N LYS A 257 19.06 -8.31 4.67
CA LYS A 257 18.22 -8.18 3.48
C LYS A 257 18.55 -6.88 2.74
N GLU A 258 18.73 -7.00 1.44
CA GLU A 258 18.97 -5.87 0.55
C GLU A 258 17.68 -5.45 -0.13
N PHE A 259 17.52 -4.14 -0.27
CA PHE A 259 16.37 -3.50 -0.90
C PHE A 259 16.83 -2.54 -1.98
N LEU A 260 16.07 -2.43 -3.06
CA LEU A 260 16.33 -1.42 -4.08
C LEU A 260 15.67 -0.11 -3.65
N VAL A 261 16.44 0.85 -3.16
CA VAL A 261 15.97 2.15 -2.69
C VAL A 261 16.41 3.22 -3.66
N TRP A 262 15.46 3.80 -4.39
CA TRP A 262 15.71 4.89 -5.35
C TRP A 262 16.80 4.52 -6.37
N GLY A 263 16.76 3.26 -6.85
CA GLY A 263 17.72 2.72 -7.80
C GLY A 263 19.04 2.23 -7.18
N LYS A 264 19.21 2.30 -5.86
CA LYS A 264 20.42 1.84 -5.17
C LYS A 264 20.13 0.67 -4.25
N THR A 265 20.88 -0.41 -4.40
CA THR A 265 20.85 -1.54 -3.45
C THR A 265 21.33 -1.06 -2.09
N THR A 266 20.46 -1.13 -1.08
CA THR A 266 20.73 -0.70 0.28
C THR A 266 20.34 -1.80 1.25
N ARG A 267 21.24 -2.13 2.18
CA ARG A 267 20.91 -3.07 3.26
C ARG A 267 19.90 -2.46 4.20
N ALA A 268 18.94 -3.28 4.58
CA ALA A 268 18.09 -3.11 5.74
C ALA A 268 18.76 -2.35 6.88
N SER A 269 19.88 -2.86 7.41
CA SER A 269 20.59 -2.31 8.59
C SER A 269 21.04 -0.85 8.41
N VAL A 270 21.18 -0.36 7.18
CA VAL A 270 21.47 1.03 6.87
C VAL A 270 20.20 1.90 6.92
N LEU A 271 19.07 1.36 6.46
CA LEU A 271 17.78 2.06 6.39
C LEU A 271 17.14 2.26 7.77
N CYS A 272 17.32 1.28 8.65
CA CYS A 272 16.73 1.20 9.97
C CYS A 272 17.83 1.00 11.01
N LYS A 273 18.47 2.09 11.42
CA LYS A 273 19.53 2.03 12.43
C LYS A 273 18.93 1.96 13.85
N PRO A 274 19.47 1.12 14.75
CA PRO A 274 19.17 1.22 16.17
C PRO A 274 19.53 2.63 16.64
N THR A 275 18.56 3.40 17.10
CA THR A 275 18.75 4.80 17.44
C THR A 275 19.58 4.95 18.72
N GLY A 276 20.89 5.09 18.58
CA GLY A 276 21.67 5.99 19.42
C GLY A 276 21.56 7.40 18.84
N ARG A 277 20.56 8.18 19.28
CA ARG A 277 20.34 9.62 19.02
C ARG A 277 21.17 10.26 17.88
N HIS A 278 20.96 9.87 16.63
CA HIS A 278 21.40 10.69 15.50
C HIS A 278 20.41 10.51 14.36
N SER A 279 19.66 11.58 14.07
CA SER A 279 18.93 11.77 12.82
C SER A 279 19.97 11.89 11.70
N GLY A 280 20.41 10.76 11.16
CA GLY A 280 21.21 10.74 9.95
C GLY A 280 20.30 11.01 8.76
N THR A 281 20.42 12.18 8.16
CA THR A 281 19.89 12.44 6.82
C THR A 281 20.64 11.51 5.87
N ILE A 282 19.93 10.60 5.20
CA ILE A 282 20.52 9.95 4.02
C ILE A 282 20.51 11.02 2.93
N ASP A 283 21.63 11.72 2.74
CA ASP A 283 21.77 12.71 1.69
C ASP A 283 22.02 11.99 0.36
N VAL A 284 20.93 11.66 -0.35
CA VAL A 284 21.00 10.99 -1.66
C VAL A 284 21.08 12.02 -2.80
N ALA A 285 21.06 13.32 -2.50
CA ALA A 285 21.06 14.38 -3.50
C ALA A 285 22.39 14.52 -4.29
N ALA A 286 23.44 13.78 -3.93
CA ALA A 286 24.77 13.98 -4.52
C ALA A 286 25.06 13.21 -5.82
N GLN A 287 24.15 12.39 -6.37
CA GLN A 287 24.45 11.68 -7.62
C GLN A 287 23.27 11.70 -8.58
N GLN A 288 23.33 12.67 -9.50
CA GLN A 288 22.55 12.68 -10.74
C GLN A 288 22.68 11.33 -11.46
N LEU A 289 21.54 10.81 -11.91
CA LEU A 289 21.43 9.75 -12.90
C LEU A 289 22.30 10.10 -14.12
N HIS A 290 23.30 9.27 -14.38
CA HIS A 290 23.86 9.05 -15.72
C HIS A 290 23.36 7.70 -16.23
#